data_AF-A0A498HVH5-F1
#
_entry.id   AF-A0A498HVH5-F1
#
_cell.length_a   1.000
_cell.length_b   1.000
_cell.length_c   1.000
_cell.angle_alpha   90.00
_cell.angle_beta   90.00
_cell.angle_gamma   90.00
#
_symmetry.space_group_name_H-M   'P 1'
#
loop_
_entity.id
_entity.type
_entity.pdbx_description
1 polymer ?
#
loop_
_entity_poly.entity_id
_entity_poly.type
_entity_poly.pdbx_seq_one_letter_code
_entity_poly.pdbx_strand_id
1 'polypeptide(L)'
;MRACRLLGAKSTLTARVDSTRGDPSGNTGRAFQEEIRKKIEKWQEPPPAKQPKPLPVPDSEPKKKRVIPDSQTEIYFYRYAITDMRKLANRIQFGIPEESSLGDGLGEGYGMLGQAGSGKLRVSMGQSKLAAKVAKKFKEKLYGSSGATSGLISSLACTPVQGIELSNPQAHAHQLGGGAQSAYFSETGTFSRTGRI
;
A
#
# COMPACT_ATOMS: atom_id res chain seq x y z
N MET A 1 14.77 -9.99 -10.92
CA MET A 1 14.04 -9.36 -12.05
C MET A 1 14.74 -8.19 -12.75
N ARG A 2 15.82 -7.56 -12.25
CA ARG A 2 16.47 -6.44 -12.97
C ARG A 2 17.25 -6.91 -14.21
N ALA A 3 18.03 -7.98 -14.08
CA ALA A 3 18.76 -8.59 -15.20
C ALA A 3 17.82 -9.12 -16.30
N CYS A 4 16.76 -9.87 -15.95
CA CYS A 4 15.79 -10.38 -16.92
C CYS A 4 15.14 -9.26 -17.74
N ARG A 5 14.81 -8.12 -17.12
CA ARG A 5 14.27 -6.95 -17.82
C ARG A 5 15.26 -6.34 -18.80
N LEU A 6 16.53 -6.21 -18.39
CA LEU A 6 17.60 -5.71 -19.26
C LEU A 6 17.85 -6.64 -20.44
N LEU A 7 17.89 -7.95 -20.19
CA LEU A 7 18.07 -8.99 -21.21
C LEU A 7 16.92 -8.98 -22.22
N GLY A 8 15.67 -8.98 -21.75
CA GLY A 8 14.49 -8.90 -22.62
C GLY A 8 14.48 -7.64 -23.48
N ALA A 9 14.82 -6.48 -22.91
CA ALA A 9 14.90 -5.22 -23.66
C ALA A 9 16.00 -5.25 -24.75
N LYS A 10 17.19 -5.78 -24.47
CA LYS A 10 18.26 -5.85 -25.48
C LYS A 10 18.02 -6.96 -26.51
N SER A 11 17.46 -8.09 -26.09
CA SER A 11 17.08 -9.19 -26.99
C SER A 11 15.97 -8.78 -27.97
N THR A 12 15.02 -7.95 -27.56
CA THR A 12 13.99 -7.44 -28.49
C THR A 12 14.58 -6.44 -29.49
N LEU A 13 15.61 -5.67 -29.12
CA LEU A 13 16.30 -4.77 -30.04
C LEU A 13 17.15 -5.54 -31.07
N THR A 14 17.88 -6.59 -30.65
CA THR A 14 18.63 -7.44 -31.59
C THR A 14 17.71 -8.12 -32.59
N ALA A 15 16.59 -8.67 -32.14
CA ALA A 15 15.61 -9.30 -33.02
C ALA A 15 15.05 -8.34 -34.09
N ARG A 16 14.93 -7.05 -33.78
CA ARG A 16 14.51 -6.03 -34.77
C ARG A 16 15.59 -5.75 -35.82
N VAL A 17 16.86 -5.71 -35.41
CA VAL A 17 18.00 -5.52 -36.32
C VAL A 17 18.16 -6.73 -37.25
N ASP A 18 17.95 -7.94 -36.72
CA ASP A 18 18.02 -9.18 -37.51
C ASP A 18 16.88 -9.25 -38.54
N SER A 19 15.67 -8.82 -38.16
CA SER A 19 14.50 -8.78 -39.05
C SER A 19 14.73 -7.90 -40.28
N THR A 20 15.41 -6.77 -40.12
CA THR A 20 15.74 -5.86 -41.23
C THR A 20 17.06 -6.22 -41.94
N ARG A 21 17.73 -7.31 -41.53
CA ARG A 21 19.08 -7.70 -41.99
C ARG A 21 20.09 -6.55 -41.94
N GLY A 22 19.98 -5.70 -40.93
CA GLY A 22 20.73 -4.44 -40.85
C GLY A 22 22.22 -4.60 -40.58
N ASP A 23 22.64 -5.67 -39.90
CA ASP A 23 24.05 -5.91 -39.57
C ASP A 23 24.43 -7.39 -39.73
N PRO A 24 24.88 -7.82 -40.91
CA PRO A 24 25.32 -9.19 -41.16
C PRO A 24 26.64 -9.55 -40.45
N SER A 25 27.39 -8.56 -39.93
CA SER A 25 28.64 -8.80 -39.20
C SER A 25 28.42 -9.17 -37.73
N GLY A 26 27.23 -8.91 -37.19
CA GLY A 26 26.87 -9.19 -35.80
C GLY A 26 27.55 -8.27 -34.77
N ASN A 27 28.16 -7.17 -35.21
CA ASN A 27 28.84 -6.20 -34.34
C ASN A 27 27.88 -5.55 -33.35
N THR A 28 26.68 -5.20 -33.80
CA THR A 28 25.60 -4.64 -32.97
C THR A 28 25.17 -5.56 -31.83
N GLY A 29 25.06 -6.87 -32.09
CA GLY A 29 24.75 -7.88 -31.08
C GLY A 29 25.84 -8.01 -30.01
N ARG A 30 27.11 -8.02 -30.45
CA ARG A 30 28.28 -8.04 -29.54
C ARG A 30 28.33 -6.80 -28.64
N ALA A 31 28.08 -5.62 -29.20
CA ALA A 31 28.02 -4.38 -28.43
C ALA A 31 26.95 -4.41 -27.33
N PHE A 32 25.74 -4.92 -27.63
CA PHE A 32 24.69 -5.06 -26.62
C PHE A 32 25.02 -6.10 -25.56
N GLN A 33 25.70 -7.19 -25.92
CA GLN A 33 26.17 -8.17 -24.96
C GLN A 33 27.19 -7.56 -23.99
N GLU A 34 28.13 -6.75 -24.49
CA GLU A 34 29.08 -6.03 -23.65
C GLU A 34 28.40 -5.02 -22.71
N GLU A 35 27.39 -4.28 -23.20
CA GLU A 35 26.61 -3.39 -22.34
C GLU A 35 25.89 -4.14 -21.22
N ILE A 36 25.32 -5.31 -21.53
CA ILE A 36 24.66 -6.17 -20.54
C ILE A 36 25.68 -6.59 -19.49
N ARG A 37 26.85 -7.08 -19.91
CA ARG A 37 27.93 -7.51 -19.02
C ARG A 37 28.38 -6.38 -18.10
N LYS A 38 28.71 -5.20 -18.66
CA LYS A 38 29.13 -4.01 -17.91
C LYS A 38 28.10 -3.58 -16.87
N LYS A 39 26.80 -3.65 -17.19
CA LYS A 39 25.72 -3.30 -16.24
C LYS A 39 25.56 -4.33 -15.12
N ILE A 40 25.70 -5.62 -15.44
CA ILE A 40 25.61 -6.70 -14.45
C ILE A 40 26.80 -6.63 -13.50
N GLU A 41 28.01 -6.44 -14.02
CA GLU A 41 29.23 -6.27 -13.24
C GLU A 41 29.12 -5.09 -12.26
N LYS A 42 28.67 -3.93 -12.76
CA LYS A 42 28.37 -2.76 -11.92
C LYS A 42 27.30 -3.01 -10.84
N TRP A 43 26.37 -3.95 -11.05
CA TRP A 43 25.38 -4.31 -10.03
C TRP A 43 25.91 -5.31 -9.00
N GLN A 44 26.97 -6.05 -9.33
CA GLN A 44 27.66 -6.94 -8.39
C GLN A 44 28.62 -6.16 -7.49
N GLU A 45 29.16 -5.04 -7.98
CA GLU A 45 29.96 -4.13 -7.16
C GLU A 45 29.17 -3.69 -5.90
N PRO A 46 29.73 -3.92 -4.70
CA PRO A 46 29.10 -3.45 -3.48
C PRO A 46 29.02 -1.92 -3.52
N PRO A 47 27.94 -1.32 -2.99
CA PRO A 47 27.86 0.14 -2.91
C PRO A 47 29.04 0.66 -2.08
N PRO A 48 29.63 1.81 -2.47
CA PRO A 48 30.72 2.39 -1.72
C PRO A 48 30.29 2.62 -0.27
N ALA A 49 31.21 2.38 0.66
CA ALA A 49 30.93 2.54 2.09
C ALA A 49 30.40 3.95 2.37
N LYS A 50 29.28 4.02 3.10
CA LYS A 50 28.71 5.31 3.51
C LYS A 50 29.67 5.97 4.48
N GLN A 51 30.26 7.07 4.07
CA GLN A 51 31.04 7.90 4.98
C GLN A 51 30.13 8.45 6.09
N PRO A 52 30.60 8.50 7.35
CA PRO A 52 29.83 9.06 8.43
C PRO A 52 29.55 10.53 8.10
N LYS A 53 28.28 10.87 7.91
CA LYS A 53 27.86 12.27 7.76
C LYS A 53 27.99 12.91 9.14
N PRO A 54 28.82 13.95 9.31
CA PRO A 54 28.92 14.63 10.59
C PRO A 54 27.56 15.18 10.96
N LEU A 55 27.29 15.20 12.28
CA LEU A 55 26.10 15.86 12.77
C LEU A 55 26.12 17.34 12.36
N PRO A 56 24.96 17.94 12.09
CA PRO A 56 24.87 19.40 11.99
C PRO A 56 25.48 20.02 13.24
N VAL A 57 26.21 21.12 13.04
CA VAL A 57 26.76 21.90 14.16
C VAL A 57 25.60 22.27 15.10
N PRO A 58 25.77 22.14 16.41
CA PRO A 58 24.77 22.62 17.37
C PRO A 58 24.52 24.12 17.14
N ASP A 59 23.34 24.46 16.61
CA ASP A 59 22.96 25.86 16.43
C ASP A 59 22.59 26.47 17.79
N SER A 60 23.28 27.54 18.18
CA SER A 60 22.95 28.36 19.35
C SER A 60 21.85 29.39 19.07
N GLU A 61 21.50 29.59 17.80
CA GLU A 61 20.55 30.63 17.39
C GLU A 61 19.10 30.23 17.68
N PRO A 62 18.27 31.16 18.18
CA PRO A 62 16.85 30.89 18.35
C PRO A 62 16.19 30.65 16.99
N LYS A 63 15.51 29.51 16.85
CA LYS A 63 14.78 29.15 15.62
C LYS A 63 13.81 30.25 15.20
N LYS A 64 13.91 30.71 13.95
CA LYS A 64 12.95 31.65 13.33
C LYS A 64 11.55 31.03 13.32
N LYS A 65 10.64 31.58 14.13
CA LYS A 65 9.23 31.17 14.16
C LYS A 65 8.50 31.83 12.99
N ARG A 66 8.15 31.05 11.96
CA ARG A 66 7.11 31.47 11.00
C ARG A 66 5.77 31.06 11.58
N VAL A 67 5.01 32.03 12.08
CA VAL A 67 3.61 31.85 12.46
C VAL A 67 2.79 31.90 11.18
N ILE A 68 2.70 30.77 10.48
CA ILE A 68 1.71 30.59 9.43
C ILE A 68 0.73 29.57 10.00
N PRO A 69 -0.40 30.01 10.59
CA PRO A 69 -1.35 29.09 11.18
C PRO A 69 -2.12 28.42 10.05
N ASP A 70 -1.61 27.30 9.56
CA ASP A 70 -2.37 26.37 8.74
C ASP A 70 -2.78 25.18 9.61
N SER A 71 -4.03 24.75 9.47
CA SER A 71 -4.60 23.52 10.02
C SER A 71 -3.63 22.33 9.99
N GLN A 72 -2.85 22.17 8.92
CA GLN A 72 -1.89 21.09 8.76
C GLN A 72 -0.66 21.24 9.68
N THR A 73 -0.15 22.46 9.84
CA THR A 73 0.99 22.77 10.72
C THR A 73 0.62 22.62 12.19
N GLU A 74 -0.60 23.03 12.55
CA GLU A 74 -1.17 22.83 13.88
C GLU A 74 -1.27 21.34 14.20
N ILE A 75 -1.87 20.53 13.32
CA ILE A 75 -1.96 19.07 13.51
C ILE A 75 -0.58 18.44 13.72
N TYR A 76 0.45 18.90 13.01
CA TYR A 76 1.81 18.39 13.19
C TYR A 76 2.37 18.78 14.56
N PHE A 77 2.23 20.04 14.98
CA PHE A 77 2.65 20.50 16.30
C PHE A 77 1.94 19.73 17.43
N TYR A 78 0.62 19.58 17.35
CA TYR A 78 -0.17 18.83 18.34
C TYR A 78 0.25 17.36 18.46
N ARG A 79 0.77 16.72 17.41
CA ARG A 79 1.25 15.33 17.48
C ARG A 79 2.51 15.15 18.33
N TYR A 80 3.38 16.15 18.36
CA TYR A 80 4.64 16.10 19.12
C TYR A 80 4.58 16.89 20.43
N ALA A 81 3.59 17.77 20.58
CA ALA A 81 3.36 18.51 21.81
C ALA A 81 2.92 17.57 22.94
N ILE A 82 3.40 17.86 24.15
CA ILE A 82 2.96 17.17 25.37
C ILE A 82 1.47 17.46 25.56
N THR A 83 0.67 16.40 25.69
CA THR A 83 -0.77 16.51 25.93
C THR A 83 -1.07 17.11 27.29
N ASP A 84 -2.22 17.74 27.44
CA ASP A 84 -2.60 18.32 28.73
C ASP A 84 -2.76 17.24 29.82
N MET A 85 -3.16 16.02 29.45
CA MET A 85 -3.15 14.88 30.38
C MET A 85 -1.76 14.54 30.86
N ARG A 86 -0.75 14.51 29.97
CA ARG A 86 0.63 14.25 30.38
C ARG A 86 1.22 15.42 31.17
N LYS A 87 0.81 16.66 30.90
CA LYS A 87 1.17 17.81 31.74
C LYS A 87 0.61 17.68 33.16
N LEU A 88 -0.62 17.18 33.32
CA LEU A 88 -1.21 16.92 34.64
C LEU A 88 -0.54 15.75 35.36
N ALA A 89 -0.21 14.68 34.63
CA ALA A 89 0.55 13.57 35.18
C ALA A 89 1.98 13.99 35.62
N ASN A 90 2.61 14.91 34.89
CA ASN A 90 3.93 15.44 35.24
C ASN A 90 3.89 16.48 36.39
N ARG A 91 2.72 16.86 36.89
CA ARG A 91 2.58 17.76 38.05
C ARG A 91 2.41 16.91 39.29
N ILE A 92 3.23 17.15 40.30
CA ILE A 92 3.17 16.46 41.59
C ILE A 92 2.73 17.45 42.67
N GLN A 93 1.79 17.03 43.53
CA GLN A 93 1.36 17.83 44.67
C GLN A 93 2.26 17.54 45.86
N PHE A 94 2.90 18.59 46.38
CA PHE A 94 3.75 18.48 47.56
C PHE A 94 2.93 18.11 48.81
N GLY A 95 3.44 17.18 49.61
CA GLY A 95 2.83 16.77 50.88
C GLY A 95 1.70 15.74 50.77
N ILE A 96 1.32 15.31 49.57
CA ILE A 96 0.35 14.23 49.35
C ILE A 96 1.06 13.06 48.66
N PRO A 97 0.99 11.83 49.20
CA PRO A 97 1.56 10.67 48.52
C PRO A 97 0.86 10.44 47.18
N GLU A 98 1.66 10.18 46.17
CA GLU A 98 1.20 9.99 44.80
C GLU A 98 0.50 8.63 44.63
N GLU A 99 -0.61 8.62 43.87
CA GLU A 99 -1.22 7.37 43.42
C GLU A 99 -0.36 6.81 42.28
N SER A 100 0.16 5.60 42.45
CA SER A 100 1.02 4.94 41.46
C SER A 100 0.35 3.68 40.92
N SER A 101 0.69 3.32 39.68
CA SER A 101 0.26 2.06 39.09
C SER A 101 0.97 0.90 39.78
N LEU A 102 0.31 0.28 40.75
CA LEU A 102 0.87 -0.79 41.57
C LEU A 102 1.02 -2.15 40.83
N GLY A 103 0.67 -2.22 39.55
CA GLY A 103 0.44 -3.49 38.84
C GLY A 103 1.57 -4.00 37.94
N ASP A 104 2.46 -3.13 37.45
CA ASP A 104 3.40 -3.49 36.36
C ASP A 104 4.88 -3.40 36.76
N GLY A 105 5.18 -3.22 38.06
CA GLY A 105 6.55 -3.16 38.59
C GLY A 105 7.37 -1.93 38.18
N LEU A 106 6.83 -1.07 37.30
CA LEU A 106 7.50 0.13 36.77
C LEU A 106 7.24 1.40 37.59
N GLY A 107 6.34 1.36 38.58
CA GLY A 107 6.14 2.45 39.53
C GLY A 107 5.75 3.79 38.90
N GLU A 108 5.01 3.78 37.78
CA GLU A 108 4.56 5.03 37.16
C GLU A 108 3.53 5.72 38.06
N GLY A 109 3.90 6.93 38.51
CA GLY A 109 3.03 7.82 39.26
C GLY A 109 2.09 8.62 38.37
N TYR A 110 0.86 8.83 38.84
CA TYR A 110 -0.17 9.59 38.11
C TYR A 110 -0.15 11.10 38.37
N GLY A 111 0.73 11.60 39.24
CA GLY A 111 0.85 13.00 39.62
C GLY A 111 -0.48 13.57 40.13
N MET A 112 -0.90 14.70 39.55
CA MET A 112 -2.20 15.32 39.83
C MET A 112 -3.37 14.66 39.09
N LEU A 113 -3.11 13.70 38.20
CA LEU A 113 -4.16 13.01 37.45
C LEU A 113 -4.90 12.04 38.38
N GLY A 114 -6.20 12.25 38.56
CA GLY A 114 -7.04 11.41 39.45
C GLY A 114 -7.25 11.96 40.86
N GLN A 115 -6.49 12.98 41.29
CA GLN A 115 -6.61 13.53 42.65
C GLN A 115 -7.93 14.24 42.96
N ALA A 116 -8.69 14.65 41.94
CA ALA A 116 -10.00 15.30 42.11
C ALA A 116 -11.19 14.31 42.23
N GLY A 117 -10.94 13.00 42.36
CA GLY A 117 -11.99 11.98 42.34
C GLY A 117 -11.77 10.80 43.28
N SER A 118 -12.80 9.97 43.42
CA SER A 118 -12.88 8.77 44.27
C SER A 118 -11.90 7.67 43.80
N GLY A 119 -10.58 7.84 44.02
CA GLY A 119 -9.53 6.81 43.92
C GLY A 119 -9.57 5.90 42.68
N LYS A 120 -10.23 6.35 41.61
CA LYS A 120 -10.49 5.61 40.39
C LYS A 120 -10.28 6.58 39.25
N LEU A 121 -9.15 6.42 38.59
CA LEU A 121 -8.76 7.20 37.44
C LEU A 121 -9.80 7.02 36.30
N ARG A 122 -10.72 7.97 36.17
CA ARG A 122 -11.60 8.09 35.00
C ARG A 122 -11.05 9.15 34.06
N VAL A 123 -10.32 8.70 33.05
CA VAL A 123 -9.86 9.57 31.96
C VAL A 123 -10.92 9.58 30.87
N SER A 124 -11.43 10.75 30.50
CA SER A 124 -12.24 10.88 29.28
C SER A 124 -11.38 10.50 28.07
N MET A 125 -11.86 9.61 27.22
CA MET A 125 -11.12 9.17 26.03
C MET A 125 -10.59 10.38 25.26
N GLY A 126 -9.25 10.49 25.19
CA GLY A 126 -8.56 11.62 24.60
C GLY A 126 -8.90 11.86 23.13
N GLN A 127 -8.70 13.09 22.68
CA GLN A 127 -8.99 13.57 21.32
C GLN A 127 -8.44 12.62 20.23
N SER A 128 -9.30 12.21 19.29
CA SER A 128 -9.00 11.27 18.18
C SER A 128 -7.81 11.68 17.29
N LYS A 129 -7.40 12.95 17.36
CA LYS A 129 -6.29 13.53 16.58
C LYS A 129 -4.92 12.95 16.93
N LEU A 130 -4.77 12.34 18.10
CA LEU A 130 -3.52 11.75 18.60
C LEU A 130 -3.45 10.22 18.46
N ALA A 131 -4.46 9.60 17.85
CA ALA A 131 -4.45 8.16 17.62
C ALA A 131 -3.23 7.76 16.76
N ALA A 132 -2.56 6.68 17.15
CA ALA A 132 -1.40 6.15 16.44
C ALA A 132 -1.78 5.84 14.99
N LYS A 133 -1.16 6.55 14.04
CA LYS A 133 -1.37 6.31 12.61
C LYS A 133 -0.35 5.30 12.11
N VAL A 134 -0.84 4.26 11.45
CA VAL A 134 0.00 3.28 10.75
C VAL A 134 0.83 4.01 9.69
N ALA A 135 2.15 3.80 9.69
CA ALA A 135 3.03 4.41 8.72
C ALA A 135 2.64 4.01 7.29
N LYS A 136 2.74 4.95 6.33
CA LYS A 136 2.26 4.78 4.95
C LYS A 136 2.74 3.48 4.28
N LYS A 137 3.99 3.08 4.55
CA LYS A 137 4.60 1.83 4.06
C LYS A 137 3.89 0.55 4.51
N PHE A 138 3.28 0.58 5.69
CA PHE A 138 2.52 -0.55 6.22
C PHE A 138 1.06 -0.51 5.77
N LYS A 139 0.49 0.69 5.57
CA LYS A 139 -0.86 0.85 5.00
C LYS A 139 -0.97 0.18 3.62
N GLU A 140 -0.02 0.43 2.72
CA GLU A 140 -0.06 -0.14 1.36
C GLU A 140 0.07 -1.68 1.36
N LYS A 141 0.83 -2.26 2.30
CA LYS A 141 0.93 -3.72 2.45
C LYS A 141 -0.36 -4.37 2.95
N LEU A 142 -1.10 -3.68 3.82
CA LEU A 142 -2.36 -4.16 4.38
C LEU A 142 -3.51 -4.12 3.35
N TYR A 143 -3.55 -3.11 2.47
CA TYR A 143 -4.55 -3.03 1.40
C TYR A 143 -4.16 -3.79 0.12
N GLY A 144 -2.88 -4.13 -0.06
CA GLY A 144 -2.39 -4.89 -1.22
C GLY A 144 -2.81 -6.36 -1.26
N SER A 145 -3.35 -6.91 -0.18
CA SER A 145 -3.81 -8.31 -0.14
C SER A 145 -5.22 -8.51 -0.70
N SER A 146 -6.00 -7.44 -0.91
CA SER A 146 -7.41 -7.56 -1.32
C SER A 146 -7.64 -7.38 -2.83
N GLY A 147 -6.60 -7.02 -3.59
CA GLY A 147 -6.70 -6.71 -5.03
C GLY A 147 -6.01 -7.71 -5.97
N ALA A 148 -5.37 -8.75 -5.44
CA ALA A 148 -4.86 -9.86 -6.24
C ALA A 148 -5.94 -10.94 -6.39
N THR A 149 -7.12 -10.55 -6.87
CA THR A 149 -8.10 -11.52 -7.38
C THR A 149 -7.51 -12.08 -8.67
N SER A 150 -7.20 -13.37 -8.68
CA SER A 150 -6.88 -14.11 -9.90
C SER A 150 -7.89 -13.74 -11.00
N GLY A 151 -7.46 -13.66 -12.26
CA GLY A 151 -8.34 -13.40 -13.41
C GLY A 151 -9.41 -14.48 -13.65
N LEU A 152 -9.62 -15.37 -12.68
CA LEU A 152 -10.64 -16.42 -12.62
C LEU A 152 -11.81 -16.03 -11.69
N ILE A 153 -11.70 -14.97 -10.90
CA ILE A 153 -12.80 -14.44 -10.08
C ILE A 153 -13.50 -13.35 -10.90
N SER A 154 -14.74 -13.62 -11.30
CA SER A 154 -15.64 -12.67 -11.96
C SER A 154 -15.95 -11.46 -11.07
N SER A 155 -16.13 -10.28 -11.67
CA SER A 155 -16.43 -9.03 -10.97
C SER A 155 -17.86 -9.03 -10.42
N LEU A 156 -18.04 -9.43 -9.16
CA LEU A 156 -19.31 -9.27 -8.44
C LEU A 156 -19.44 -7.84 -7.91
N ALA A 157 -20.40 -7.06 -8.43
CA ALA A 157 -20.74 -5.73 -7.92
C ALA A 157 -21.97 -5.84 -7.01
N CYS A 158 -21.80 -5.56 -5.71
CA CYS A 158 -22.89 -5.62 -4.74
C CYS A 158 -23.56 -4.25 -4.65
N THR A 159 -24.70 -4.06 -5.31
CA THR A 159 -25.51 -2.84 -5.20
C THR A 159 -26.62 -3.05 -4.16
N PRO A 160 -26.92 -2.05 -3.29
CA PRO A 160 -27.79 -2.23 -2.14
C PRO A 160 -29.28 -2.45 -2.46
N VAL A 161 -29.67 -2.38 -3.74
CA VAL A 161 -31.08 -2.50 -4.17
C VAL A 161 -31.38 -3.82 -4.89
N GLN A 162 -30.38 -4.54 -5.41
CA GLN A 162 -30.61 -5.68 -6.33
C GLN A 162 -29.89 -6.99 -5.97
N GLY A 163 -29.14 -7.04 -4.86
CA GLY A 163 -28.44 -8.27 -4.46
C GLY A 163 -27.29 -8.65 -5.40
N ILE A 164 -26.61 -9.76 -5.11
CA ILE A 164 -25.45 -10.26 -5.87
C ILE A 164 -25.98 -10.92 -7.15
N GLU A 165 -26.33 -10.13 -8.15
CA GLU A 165 -26.78 -10.63 -9.45
C GLU A 165 -25.65 -10.52 -10.48
N LEU A 166 -25.44 -11.60 -11.25
CA LEU A 166 -24.48 -11.65 -12.35
C LEU A 166 -25.12 -10.97 -13.57
N SER A 167 -24.96 -9.66 -13.72
CA SER A 167 -25.47 -8.95 -14.90
C SER A 167 -24.67 -9.37 -16.15
N ASN A 168 -25.33 -10.06 -17.07
CA ASN A 168 -24.75 -10.44 -18.37
C ASN A 168 -24.98 -9.29 -19.37
N PRO A 169 -23.97 -8.46 -19.71
CA PRO A 169 -24.15 -7.33 -20.62
C PRO A 169 -24.52 -7.74 -22.05
N GLN A 170 -24.30 -9.01 -22.45
CA GLN A 170 -24.72 -9.52 -23.77
C GLN A 170 -26.20 -9.92 -23.82
N ALA A 171 -26.87 -10.13 -22.68
CA ALA A 171 -28.28 -10.52 -22.67
C ALA A 171 -29.18 -9.41 -23.22
N HIS A 172 -28.84 -8.14 -23.00
CA HIS A 172 -29.57 -7.00 -23.56
C HIS A 172 -29.42 -6.86 -25.08
N ALA A 173 -28.36 -7.41 -25.68
CA ALA A 173 -28.18 -7.38 -27.14
C ALA A 173 -29.12 -8.38 -27.85
N HIS A 174 -29.48 -9.49 -27.20
CA HIS A 174 -30.38 -10.51 -27.76
C HIS A 174 -31.87 -10.12 -27.72
N GLN A 175 -32.24 -9.06 -27.00
CA GLN A 175 -33.63 -8.64 -26.87
C GLN A 175 -34.08 -7.67 -27.98
N LEU A 176 -33.14 -7.12 -28.75
CA LEU A 176 -33.40 -6.07 -29.76
C LEU A 176 -32.99 -6.45 -31.19
N GLY A 177 -32.70 -7.72 -31.50
CA GLY A 177 -32.28 -8.10 -32.84
C GLY A 177 -32.56 -9.55 -33.24
N GLY A 178 -33.51 -9.74 -34.16
CA GLY A 178 -33.46 -10.80 -35.16
C GLY A 178 -34.24 -12.06 -34.81
N GLY A 179 -35.24 -12.38 -35.64
CA GLY A 179 -36.16 -13.49 -35.44
C GLY A 179 -35.49 -14.86 -35.32
N ALA A 180 -36.10 -15.70 -34.49
CA ALA A 180 -36.12 -17.15 -34.68
C ALA A 180 -36.34 -17.47 -36.17
N GLN A 181 -35.70 -18.48 -36.77
CA GLN A 181 -35.91 -19.89 -36.45
C GLN A 181 -34.65 -20.69 -36.86
N SER A 182 -33.87 -21.20 -35.90
CA SER A 182 -32.97 -22.32 -36.16
C SER A 182 -33.57 -23.56 -35.49
N ALA A 183 -34.20 -24.41 -36.29
CA ALA A 183 -34.81 -25.68 -35.85
C ALA A 183 -33.77 -26.77 -35.51
N TYR A 184 -32.51 -26.37 -35.25
CA TYR A 184 -31.40 -27.29 -35.02
C TYR A 184 -31.30 -27.77 -33.57
N PHE A 185 -31.95 -27.08 -32.63
CA PHE A 185 -31.98 -27.43 -31.21
C PHE A 185 -33.40 -27.30 -30.62
N SER A 186 -34.42 -27.81 -31.30
CA SER A 186 -35.74 -27.95 -30.69
C SER A 186 -35.80 -29.19 -29.80
N GLU A 187 -36.32 -29.04 -28.58
CA GLU A 187 -36.42 -30.10 -27.55
C GLU A 187 -37.35 -31.27 -27.96
N THR A 188 -38.09 -31.15 -29.07
CA THR A 188 -39.02 -32.16 -29.58
C THR A 188 -38.49 -32.99 -30.75
N GLY A 189 -37.25 -32.79 -31.19
CA GLY A 189 -36.67 -33.52 -32.33
C GLY A 189 -36.12 -34.91 -31.95
N THR A 190 -36.83 -35.98 -32.31
CA THR A 190 -36.38 -37.37 -32.16
C THR A 190 -35.46 -37.80 -33.32
N PHE A 191 -34.36 -38.47 -33.00
CA PHE A 191 -33.35 -38.95 -33.97
C PHE A 191 -33.85 -40.21 -34.70
N SER A 192 -33.92 -40.21 -36.04
CA SER A 192 -34.20 -41.42 -36.82
C SER A 192 -32.93 -42.22 -37.07
N ARG A 193 -33.00 -43.52 -36.78
CA ARG A 193 -31.91 -44.50 -36.94
C ARG A 193 -31.67 -44.78 -38.42
N THR A 194 -30.48 -44.48 -38.93
CA THR A 194 -30.05 -44.91 -40.26
C THR A 194 -29.70 -46.41 -40.24
N GLY A 195 -30.26 -47.16 -41.18
CA GLY A 195 -30.07 -48.61 -41.31
C GLY A 195 -28.71 -48.98 -41.90
N ARG A 196 -28.21 -50.17 -41.51
CA ARG A 196 -27.09 -50.86 -42.17
C ARG A 196 -27.61 -51.59 -43.41
N ILE A 197 -27.04 -51.31 -44.57
CA ILE A 197 -26.14 -52.15 -45.41
C ILE A 197 -25.80 -51.30 -46.63
#